data_AF-A0AAD8V0A9-F1
#
_entry.id   AF-A0AAD8V0A9-F1
#
_cell.length_a   1.000
_cell.length_b   1.000
_cell.length_c   1.000
_cell.angle_alpha   90.00
_cell.angle_beta   90.00
_cell.angle_gamma   90.00
#
_symmetry.space_group_name_H-M   'P 1'
#
loop_
_entity.id
_entity.type
_entity.pdbx_description
1 polymer ?
#
loop_
_entity_poly.entity_id
_entity_poly.type
_entity_poly.pdbx_seq_one_letter_code
_entity_poly.pdbx_strand_id
1 'polypeptide(L)'
;MASNSRIIDLARSVTEHPAVVDDYLQENGLSELVAHTLTSALLVRLPPVKDLVAYGVLDMLPAGMRLGDALQRFPGSLDPKDTGAALANLNCDHAFVDAVAEDGDVAIALLRRKTLWQIHSQEPKVVSRFHAAMAHESTIENTLLDEFFGEIRTEGQTMVDIGGGRGAIAVQAARRALAAPFIVQDLGENCEK
;
A
#
# COMPACT_ATOMS: atom_id res chain seq x y z
N MET A 1 1.85 26.09 11.97
CA MET A 1 1.63 25.04 10.93
C MET A 1 1.24 23.72 11.61
N ALA A 2 0.01 23.60 12.12
CA ALA A 2 -0.50 22.42 12.83
C ALA A 2 -1.71 21.76 12.12
N SER A 3 -2.00 22.18 10.88
CA SER A 3 -3.25 21.85 10.18
C SER A 3 -3.21 20.50 9.46
N ASN A 4 -2.04 20.07 8.96
CA ASN A 4 -1.92 18.83 8.20
C ASN A 4 -1.96 17.57 9.07
N SER A 5 -1.49 17.63 10.34
CA SER A 5 -1.65 16.48 11.25
C SER A 5 -3.12 16.31 11.61
N ARG A 6 -3.84 17.39 11.96
CA ARG A 6 -5.23 17.31 12.43
C ARG A 6 -6.20 16.68 11.43
N ILE A 7 -6.01 16.90 10.13
CA ILE A 7 -6.86 16.28 9.10
C ILE A 7 -6.58 14.78 8.99
N ILE A 8 -5.31 14.38 9.04
CA ILE A 8 -4.91 12.97 9.01
C ILE A 8 -5.35 12.26 10.30
N ASP A 9 -5.20 12.91 11.44
CA ASP A 9 -5.61 12.42 12.75
C ASP A 9 -7.13 12.27 12.82
N LEU A 10 -7.89 13.23 12.26
CA LEU A 10 -9.34 13.14 12.12
C LEU A 10 -9.74 12.00 11.18
N ALA A 11 -9.12 11.89 10.00
CA ALA A 11 -9.42 10.83 9.04
C ALA A 11 -9.16 9.44 9.65
N ARG A 12 -8.06 9.29 10.39
CA ARG A 12 -7.73 8.08 11.14
C ARG A 12 -8.77 7.79 12.22
N SER A 13 -9.10 8.79 13.03
CA SER A 13 -10.08 8.68 14.12
C SER A 13 -11.46 8.27 13.59
N VAL A 14 -11.94 8.90 12.52
CA VAL A 14 -13.20 8.55 11.84
C VAL A 14 -13.18 7.10 11.33
N THR A 15 -12.06 6.66 10.77
CA THR A 15 -11.93 5.28 10.24
C THR A 15 -11.85 4.22 11.33
N GLU A 16 -11.26 4.56 12.48
CA GLU A 16 -11.08 3.65 13.62
C GLU A 16 -12.32 3.56 14.53
N HIS A 17 -13.17 4.59 14.52
CA HIS A 17 -14.34 4.70 15.38
C HIS A 17 -15.65 4.90 14.60
N PRO A 18 -16.00 3.99 13.66
CA PRO A 18 -17.20 4.16 12.82
C PRO A 18 -18.49 4.21 13.65
N ALA A 19 -18.56 3.50 14.78
CA ALA A 19 -19.70 3.54 15.68
C ALA A 19 -19.99 4.95 16.22
N VAL A 20 -18.96 5.77 16.47
CA VAL A 20 -19.13 7.16 16.93
C VAL A 20 -19.76 8.02 15.83
N VAL A 21 -19.41 7.75 14.58
CA VAL A 21 -20.00 8.43 13.42
C VAL A 21 -21.46 8.00 13.26
N ASP A 22 -21.74 6.70 13.37
CA ASP A 22 -23.10 6.17 13.28
C ASP A 22 -24.00 6.71 14.39
N ASP A 23 -23.51 6.72 15.64
CA ASP A 23 -24.21 7.32 16.80
C ASP A 23 -24.46 8.81 16.56
N TYR A 24 -23.47 9.56 16.09
CA TYR A 24 -23.64 10.98 15.76
C TYR A 24 -24.70 11.20 14.66
N LEU A 25 -24.68 10.38 13.60
CA LEU A 25 -25.68 10.47 12.54
C LEU A 25 -27.08 10.16 13.05
N GLN A 26 -27.21 9.20 13.96
CA GLN A 26 -28.48 8.82 14.57
C GLN A 26 -29.00 9.90 15.53
N GLU A 27 -28.17 10.38 16.45
CA GLU A 27 -28.52 11.41 17.44
C GLU A 27 -28.95 12.73 16.78
N ASN A 28 -28.39 13.05 15.61
CA ASN A 28 -28.69 14.27 14.88
C ASN A 28 -29.78 14.09 13.79
N GLY A 29 -30.45 12.94 13.74
CA GLY A 29 -31.51 12.67 12.76
C GLY A 29 -31.03 12.66 11.30
N LEU A 30 -29.74 12.40 11.07
CA LEU A 30 -29.10 12.40 9.76
C LEU A 30 -29.10 11.01 9.11
N SER A 31 -29.44 9.94 9.85
CA SER A 31 -29.44 8.57 9.34
C SER A 31 -30.33 8.36 8.12
N GLU A 32 -31.47 9.06 8.01
CA GLU A 32 -32.35 8.97 6.84
C GLU A 32 -31.90 9.83 5.65
N LEU A 33 -30.94 10.73 5.87
CA LEU A 33 -30.38 11.62 4.85
C LEU A 33 -29.07 11.09 4.25
N VAL A 34 -28.45 10.09 4.89
CA VAL A 34 -27.20 9.48 4.46
C VAL A 34 -27.46 8.06 4.01
N ALA A 35 -27.26 7.80 2.72
CA ALA A 35 -27.36 6.45 2.15
C ALA A 35 -26.11 6.12 1.33
N HIS A 36 -25.73 4.85 1.33
CA HIS A 36 -24.67 4.39 0.45
C HIS A 36 -25.05 4.55 -1.03
N THR A 37 -24.17 5.16 -1.81
CA THR A 37 -24.11 4.93 -3.26
C THR A 37 -23.53 3.54 -3.53
N LEU A 38 -23.72 3.00 -4.74
CA LEU A 38 -23.09 1.75 -5.17
C LEU A 38 -21.58 1.75 -4.90
N THR A 39 -20.89 2.85 -5.23
CA THR A 39 -19.45 3.01 -5.01
C THR A 39 -19.06 2.94 -3.54
N SER A 40 -19.77 3.67 -2.67
CA SER A 40 -19.48 3.62 -1.23
C SER A 40 -19.84 2.27 -0.60
N ALA A 41 -20.85 1.57 -1.13
CA ALA A 41 -21.20 0.22 -0.70
C ALA A 41 -20.12 -0.80 -1.10
N LEU A 42 -19.45 -0.63 -2.24
CA LEU A 42 -18.34 -1.51 -2.66
C LEU A 42 -17.17 -1.45 -1.67
N LEU A 43 -16.85 -0.27 -1.13
CA LEU A 43 -15.80 -0.12 -0.11
C LEU A 43 -16.14 -0.84 1.20
N VAL A 44 -17.43 -1.03 1.52
CA VAL A 44 -17.85 -1.78 2.71
C VAL A 44 -17.88 -3.28 2.43
N ARG A 45 -18.38 -3.66 1.25
CA ARG A 45 -18.68 -5.05 0.91
C ARG A 45 -17.48 -5.84 0.38
N LEU A 46 -16.48 -5.15 -0.17
CA LEU A 46 -15.31 -5.77 -0.78
C LEU A 46 -14.04 -5.31 -0.05
N PRO A 47 -13.56 -6.07 0.96
CA PRO A 47 -12.35 -5.74 1.70
C PRO A 47 -11.13 -5.41 0.81
N PRO A 48 -10.86 -6.12 -0.31
CA PRO A 48 -9.75 -5.76 -1.19
C PRO A 48 -9.84 -4.36 -1.80
N VAL A 49 -11.06 -3.89 -2.11
CA VAL A 49 -11.29 -2.54 -2.66
C VAL A 49 -11.06 -1.49 -1.58
N LYS A 50 -11.54 -1.74 -0.35
CA LYS A 50 -11.25 -0.89 0.80
C LYS A 50 -9.75 -0.78 1.05
N ASP A 51 -9.06 -1.92 1.05
CA ASP A 51 -7.64 -2.02 1.34
C ASP A 51 -6.79 -1.34 0.26
N LEU A 52 -7.16 -1.45 -1.01
CA LEU A 52 -6.54 -0.71 -2.11
C LEU A 52 -6.67 0.81 -1.91
N VAL A 53 -7.87 1.31 -1.60
CA VAL A 53 -8.09 2.74 -1.37
C VAL A 53 -7.32 3.21 -0.14
N ALA A 54 -7.36 2.43 0.94
CA ALA A 54 -6.62 2.72 2.16
C ALA A 54 -5.10 2.71 1.94
N TYR A 55 -4.58 1.81 1.10
CA TYR A 55 -3.17 1.78 0.72
C TYR A 55 -2.77 3.08 0.00
N GLY A 56 -3.56 3.47 -1.01
CA GLY A 56 -3.30 4.68 -1.79
C GLY A 56 -3.31 5.94 -0.92
N VAL A 57 -4.31 6.09 -0.04
CA VAL A 57 -4.52 7.32 0.73
C VAL A 57 -3.67 7.39 2.00
N LEU A 58 -3.55 6.29 2.74
CA LEU A 58 -2.90 6.33 4.05
C LEU A 58 -1.40 6.00 3.97
N ASP A 59 -0.99 5.14 3.03
CA ASP A 59 0.41 4.70 2.95
C ASP A 59 1.16 5.43 1.83
N MET A 60 0.57 5.52 0.63
CA MET A 60 1.27 6.03 -0.56
C MET A 60 1.16 7.55 -0.72
N LEU A 61 0.03 8.16 -0.37
CA LEU A 61 -0.14 9.61 -0.51
C LEU A 61 0.90 10.40 0.31
N PRO A 62 1.19 10.08 1.59
CA PRO A 62 2.27 10.76 2.32
C PRO A 62 3.62 10.66 1.62
N ALA A 63 3.94 9.49 1.04
CA ALA A 63 5.16 9.29 0.26
C ALA A 63 5.16 10.15 -1.03
N GLY A 64 4.04 10.20 -1.74
CA GLY A 64 3.87 11.00 -2.96
C GLY A 64 4.02 12.50 -2.70
N MET A 65 3.49 12.99 -1.57
CA MET A 65 3.64 14.38 -1.15
C MET A 65 5.10 14.79 -0.86
N ARG A 66 5.99 13.81 -0.68
CA ARG A 66 7.44 14.00 -0.47
C ARG A 66 8.29 13.78 -1.72
N LEU A 67 7.67 13.53 -2.88
CA LEU A 67 8.41 13.25 -4.11
C LEU A 67 9.30 14.42 -4.53
N GLY A 68 8.79 15.65 -4.46
CA GLY A 68 9.58 16.86 -4.77
C GLY A 68 10.82 16.97 -3.88
N ASP A 69 10.63 16.81 -2.56
CA ASP A 69 11.68 16.84 -1.56
C ASP A 69 12.77 15.78 -1.85
N ALA A 70 12.35 14.56 -2.19
CA ALA A 70 13.27 13.46 -2.52
C ALA A 70 14.06 13.75 -3.80
N LEU A 71 13.41 14.25 -4.85
CA LEU A 71 14.08 14.60 -6.11
C LEU A 71 15.07 15.75 -5.96
N GLN A 72 14.73 16.77 -5.17
CA GLN A 72 15.62 17.89 -4.89
C GLN A 72 16.84 17.45 -4.08
N ARG A 73 16.64 16.54 -3.11
CA ARG A 73 17.70 16.10 -2.21
C ARG A 73 18.60 15.03 -2.80
N PHE A 74 18.05 14.12 -3.59
CA PHE A 74 18.74 12.96 -4.15
C PHE A 74 18.62 12.93 -5.68
N PRO A 75 19.13 13.96 -6.38
CA PRO A 75 18.97 14.07 -7.83
C PRO A 75 19.64 12.88 -8.54
N GLY A 76 18.84 12.12 -9.31
CA GLY A 76 19.32 10.98 -10.08
C GLY A 76 19.73 9.76 -9.24
N SER A 77 19.38 9.71 -7.95
CA SER A 77 19.69 8.55 -7.11
C SER A 77 18.95 7.29 -7.56
N LEU A 78 19.63 6.15 -7.46
CA LEU A 78 19.08 4.81 -7.65
C LEU A 78 19.01 4.02 -6.34
N ASP A 79 19.35 4.64 -5.20
CA ASP A 79 19.24 3.99 -3.91
C ASP A 79 17.74 3.87 -3.54
N PRO A 80 17.22 2.66 -3.24
CA PRO A 80 15.82 2.47 -2.83
C PRO A 80 15.44 3.19 -1.53
N LYS A 81 16.42 3.72 -0.80
CA LYS A 81 16.26 4.56 0.40
C LYS A 81 16.09 6.05 0.09
N ASP A 82 16.34 6.48 -1.14
CA ASP A 82 16.29 7.90 -1.53
C ASP A 82 14.94 8.25 -2.16
N THR A 83 13.87 8.00 -1.40
CA THR A 83 12.48 8.10 -1.88
C THR A 83 11.62 8.99 -1.00
N GLY A 84 10.50 9.48 -1.56
CA GLY A 84 9.50 10.20 -0.77
C GLY A 84 8.94 9.36 0.39
N ALA A 85 8.83 8.03 0.21
CA ALA A 85 8.43 7.12 1.29
C ALA A 85 9.42 7.13 2.46
N ALA A 86 10.71 7.09 2.17
CA ALA A 86 11.75 7.17 3.19
C ALA A 86 11.71 8.50 3.95
N LEU A 87 11.48 9.62 3.24
CA LEU A 87 11.35 10.95 3.84
C LEU A 87 10.07 11.12 4.67
N ALA A 88 8.94 10.59 4.20
CA ALA A 88 7.66 10.64 4.90
C ALA A 88 7.67 9.85 6.22
N ASN A 89 8.56 8.87 6.34
CA ASN A 89 8.70 7.99 7.50
C ASN A 89 9.96 8.28 8.33
N LEU A 90 10.52 9.49 8.21
CA LEU A 90 11.52 9.95 9.16
C LEU A 90 10.82 10.30 10.48
N ASN A 91 11.28 9.70 11.58
CA ASN A 91 10.81 10.05 12.93
C ASN A 91 11.44 11.37 13.40
N CYS A 92 11.30 12.45 12.63
CA CYS A 92 11.71 13.79 13.02
C CYS A 92 10.78 14.86 12.45
N ASP A 93 10.45 15.86 13.26
CA ASP A 93 9.51 16.94 12.93
C ASP A 93 10.05 17.93 11.87
N HIS A 94 11.31 17.75 11.44
CA HIS A 94 12.06 18.70 10.62
C HIS A 94 12.32 18.27 9.17
N ALA A 95 11.57 17.32 8.64
CA ALA A 95 11.75 16.88 7.24
C ALA A 95 11.22 17.90 6.20
N PHE A 96 11.41 19.21 6.38
CA PHE A 96 11.25 20.20 5.31
C PHE A 96 12.63 20.54 4.70
N VAL A 97 12.60 20.82 3.40
CA VAL A 97 13.72 20.74 2.45
C VAL A 97 14.88 21.71 2.70
N ASP A 98 14.69 22.71 3.58
CA ASP A 98 15.66 23.79 3.76
C ASP A 98 16.55 23.66 5.00
N ALA A 99 16.41 22.59 5.79
CA ALA A 99 17.39 22.30 6.83
C ALA A 99 18.68 21.78 6.17
N VAL A 100 19.56 22.72 5.80
CA VAL A 100 21.01 22.48 5.77
C VAL A 100 21.33 21.66 7.02
N ALA A 101 22.12 20.61 6.84
CA ALA A 101 22.48 19.63 7.86
C ALA A 101 23.32 20.21 9.02
N GLU A 102 22.93 21.36 9.56
CA GLU A 102 23.45 21.98 10.77
C GLU A 102 22.78 21.36 12.01
N ASP A 103 21.59 20.75 11.86
CA ASP A 103 20.90 20.01 12.92
C ASP A 103 21.25 18.51 12.86
N GLY A 104 21.98 18.02 13.86
CA GLY A 104 22.52 16.66 13.91
C GLY A 104 21.45 15.58 13.87
N ASP A 105 20.23 15.87 14.34
CA ASP A 105 19.13 14.91 14.39
C ASP A 105 18.59 14.55 13.00
N VAL A 106 18.56 15.52 12.07
CA VAL A 106 18.12 15.27 10.68
C VAL A 106 19.14 14.41 9.93
N ALA A 107 20.44 14.66 10.11
CA ALA A 107 21.50 13.85 9.50
C ALA A 107 21.45 12.40 9.99
N ILE A 108 21.25 12.18 11.30
CA ILE A 108 21.09 10.85 11.89
C ILE A 108 19.83 10.15 11.36
N ALA A 109 18.71 10.86 11.26
CA ALA A 109 17.46 10.31 10.74
C ALA A 109 17.62 9.82 9.30
N LEU A 110 18.31 10.59 8.46
CA LEU A 110 18.57 10.20 7.06
C LEU A 110 19.47 8.98 6.95
N LEU A 111 20.50 8.85 7.78
CA LEU A 111 21.34 7.65 7.79
C LEU A 111 20.55 6.38 8.14
N ARG A 112 19.45 6.52 8.89
CA ARG A 112 18.57 5.43 9.32
C ARG A 112 17.34 5.25 8.43
N ARG A 113 17.27 5.99 7.31
CA ARG A 113 16.12 5.93 6.38
C ARG A 113 15.98 4.52 5.81
N LYS A 114 14.72 4.12 5.61
CA LYS A 114 14.32 2.75 5.28
C LYS A 114 13.83 2.70 3.84
N THR A 115 13.96 1.54 3.21
CA THR A 115 13.31 1.29 1.93
C THR A 115 11.80 1.20 2.11
N LEU A 116 11.05 1.35 1.02
CA LEU A 116 9.60 1.13 1.01
C LEU A 116 9.22 -0.23 1.64
N TRP A 117 9.95 -1.29 1.27
CA TRP A 117 9.73 -2.65 1.79
C TRP A 117 9.90 -2.74 3.30
N GLN A 118 10.98 -2.16 3.82
CA GLN A 118 11.24 -2.13 5.25
C GLN A 118 10.19 -1.32 6.02
N ILE A 119 9.64 -0.27 5.41
CA ILE A 119 8.55 0.53 6.00
C ILE A 119 7.28 -0.32 6.08
N HIS A 120 6.88 -0.96 4.97
CA HIS A 120 5.66 -1.76 4.94
C HIS A 120 5.72 -2.95 5.90
N SER A 121 6.87 -3.62 6.01
CA SER A 121 7.00 -4.81 6.86
C SER A 121 6.93 -4.54 8.37
N GLN A 122 6.93 -3.27 8.80
CA GLN A 122 6.78 -2.91 10.21
C GLN A 122 5.35 -3.03 10.73
N GLU A 123 4.35 -2.93 9.85
CA GLU A 123 2.95 -2.92 10.25
C GLU A 123 2.14 -3.95 9.46
N PRO A 124 1.60 -5.01 10.11
CA PRO A 124 0.83 -6.05 9.42
C PRO A 124 -0.35 -5.52 8.59
N LYS A 125 -0.98 -4.43 9.05
CA LYS A 125 -2.08 -3.77 8.32
C LYS A 125 -1.60 -3.08 7.03
N VAL A 126 -0.38 -2.54 7.00
CA VAL A 126 0.21 -1.97 5.78
C VAL A 126 0.54 -3.09 4.80
N VAL A 127 1.16 -4.18 5.26
CA VAL A 127 1.44 -5.36 4.42
C VAL A 127 0.15 -5.93 3.80
N SER A 128 -0.92 -6.07 4.60
CA SER A 128 -2.21 -6.55 4.11
C SER A 128 -2.77 -5.66 2.99
N ARG A 129 -2.73 -4.34 3.20
CA ARG A 129 -3.21 -3.35 2.23
C ARG A 129 -2.37 -3.34 0.95
N PHE A 130 -1.05 -3.43 1.08
CA PHE A 130 -0.14 -3.59 -0.03
C PHE A 130 -0.45 -4.86 -0.86
N HIS A 131 -0.65 -6.01 -0.20
CA HIS A 131 -1.02 -7.25 -0.90
C HIS A 131 -2.36 -7.14 -1.63
N ALA A 132 -3.36 -6.47 -1.04
CA ALA A 132 -4.63 -6.21 -1.70
C ALA A 132 -4.45 -5.32 -2.94
N ALA A 133 -3.58 -4.30 -2.87
CA ALA A 133 -3.26 -3.45 -3.99
C ALA A 133 -2.55 -4.23 -5.12
N MET A 134 -1.59 -5.09 -4.78
CA MET A 134 -0.91 -5.94 -5.77
C MET A 134 -1.85 -6.99 -6.38
N ALA A 135 -2.80 -7.52 -5.60
CA ALA A 135 -3.78 -8.48 -6.10
C ALA A 135 -4.84 -7.84 -7.00
N HIS A 136 -5.06 -6.52 -6.92
CA HIS A 136 -6.07 -5.82 -7.71
C HIS A 136 -5.86 -6.02 -9.23
N GLU A 137 -4.61 -6.00 -9.70
CA GLU A 137 -4.29 -6.24 -11.11
C GLU A 137 -4.70 -7.64 -11.57
N SER A 138 -4.64 -8.64 -10.69
CA SER A 138 -5.17 -9.97 -11.01
C SER A 138 -6.70 -9.98 -11.17
N THR A 139 -7.41 -9.07 -10.49
CA THR A 139 -8.88 -9.12 -10.43
C THR A 139 -9.60 -8.33 -11.52
N ILE A 140 -8.98 -7.29 -12.08
CA ILE A 140 -9.71 -6.30 -12.90
C ILE A 140 -9.64 -6.63 -14.38
N GLU A 141 -8.54 -7.18 -14.89
CA GLU A 141 -8.51 -7.67 -16.27
C GLU A 141 -7.58 -8.88 -16.35
N ASN A 142 -8.14 -10.03 -16.76
CA ASN A 142 -7.38 -11.22 -17.12
C ASN A 142 -6.41 -10.99 -18.30
N THR A 143 -6.33 -9.77 -18.85
CA THR A 143 -5.55 -9.38 -20.02
C THR A 143 -4.07 -9.71 -19.87
N LEU A 144 -3.45 -9.43 -18.71
CA LEU A 144 -2.04 -9.80 -18.48
C LEU A 144 -1.81 -11.32 -18.53
N LEU A 145 -2.73 -12.12 -18.00
CA LEU A 145 -2.61 -13.56 -18.09
C LEU A 145 -2.89 -14.05 -19.51
N ASP A 146 -3.88 -13.49 -20.18
CA ASP A 146 -4.27 -13.93 -21.52
C ASP A 146 -3.21 -13.58 -22.57
N GLU A 147 -2.50 -12.46 -22.43
CA GLU A 147 -1.37 -12.05 -23.28
C GLU A 147 -0.12 -12.92 -23.06
N PHE A 148 0.24 -13.22 -21.81
CA PHE A 148 1.49 -13.90 -21.50
C PHE A 148 1.37 -15.43 -21.40
N PHE A 149 0.25 -15.99 -20.91
CA PHE A 149 0.10 -17.44 -20.76
C PHE A 149 -0.20 -18.17 -22.07
N GLY A 150 -0.76 -17.49 -23.08
CA GLY A 150 -1.02 -18.10 -24.38
C GLY A 150 0.25 -18.61 -25.09
N GLU A 151 1.41 -18.04 -24.75
CA GLU A 151 2.69 -18.34 -25.39
C GLU A 151 3.59 -19.28 -24.55
N ILE A 152 3.25 -19.50 -23.28
CA ILE A 152 4.09 -20.27 -22.35
C ILE A 152 3.68 -21.74 -22.34
N ARG A 153 4.63 -22.62 -22.67
CA ARG A 153 4.46 -24.07 -22.49
C ARG A 153 4.53 -24.44 -21.02
N THR A 154 3.41 -24.84 -20.45
CA THR A 154 3.31 -25.23 -19.03
C THR A 154 3.30 -26.75 -18.80
N GLU A 155 3.06 -27.56 -19.84
CA GLU A 155 2.97 -29.01 -19.70
C GLU A 155 4.32 -29.63 -19.30
N GLY A 156 4.33 -30.38 -18.21
CA GLY A 156 5.53 -31.01 -17.66
C GLY A 156 6.54 -30.03 -17.04
N GLN A 157 6.18 -28.75 -16.87
CA GLN A 157 7.04 -27.72 -16.27
C GLN A 157 6.57 -27.35 -14.87
N THR A 158 7.52 -26.98 -14.02
CA THR A 158 7.23 -26.31 -12.73
C THR A 158 7.30 -24.81 -12.92
N MET A 159 6.21 -24.11 -12.58
CA MET A 159 6.14 -22.66 -12.61
C MET A 159 6.57 -22.10 -11.27
N VAL A 160 7.46 -21.10 -11.27
CA VAL A 160 7.94 -20.42 -10.07
C VAL A 160 7.59 -18.93 -10.16
N ASP A 161 6.73 -18.47 -9.25
CA ASP A 161 6.30 -17.07 -9.11
C ASP A 161 7.19 -16.38 -8.08
N ILE A 162 8.20 -15.63 -8.56
CA ILE A 162 9.22 -14.96 -7.74
C ILE A 162 8.73 -13.56 -7.35
N GLY A 163 8.63 -13.30 -6.05
CA GLY A 163 8.01 -12.06 -5.55
C GLY A 163 6.48 -12.08 -5.69
N GLY A 164 5.88 -13.29 -5.68
CA GLY A 164 4.46 -13.48 -5.94
C GLY A 164 3.53 -13.03 -4.80
N GLY A 165 4.08 -12.57 -3.67
CA GLY A 165 3.35 -12.19 -2.47
C GLY A 165 2.48 -13.35 -1.99
N ARG A 166 1.16 -13.15 -2.04
CA ARG A 166 0.15 -14.18 -1.68
C ARG A 166 -0.25 -15.09 -2.85
N GLY A 167 0.43 -15.01 -3.99
CA GLY A 167 0.22 -15.88 -5.14
C GLY A 167 -1.06 -15.58 -5.93
N ALA A 168 -1.58 -14.34 -5.88
CA ALA A 168 -2.82 -13.99 -6.56
C ALA A 168 -2.75 -14.29 -8.08
N ILE A 169 -1.61 -13.98 -8.71
CA ILE A 169 -1.34 -14.29 -10.11
C ILE A 169 -1.12 -15.80 -10.32
N ALA A 170 -0.28 -16.44 -9.49
CA ALA A 170 -0.06 -17.90 -9.56
C ALA A 170 -1.35 -18.72 -9.46
N VAL A 171 -2.29 -18.34 -8.58
CA VAL A 171 -3.60 -19.02 -8.45
C VAL A 171 -4.42 -18.89 -9.73
N GLN A 172 -4.43 -17.72 -10.35
CA GLN A 172 -5.18 -17.52 -11.60
C GLN A 172 -4.52 -18.20 -12.81
N ALA A 173 -3.20 -18.23 -12.83
CA ALA A 173 -2.41 -19.00 -13.80
C ALA A 173 -2.67 -20.51 -13.67
N ALA A 174 -2.64 -21.04 -12.44
CA ALA A 174 -2.86 -22.46 -12.15
C ALA A 174 -4.24 -22.95 -12.60
N ARG A 175 -5.27 -22.08 -12.54
CA ARG A 175 -6.62 -22.40 -13.07
C ARG A 175 -6.65 -22.63 -14.58
N ARG A 176 -5.68 -22.10 -15.33
CA ARG A 176 -5.56 -22.26 -16.79
C ARG A 176 -4.61 -23.40 -17.15
N ALA A 177 -3.52 -23.56 -16.39
CA ALA A 177 -2.49 -24.57 -16.61
C ALA A 177 -2.62 -25.75 -15.62
N LEU A 178 -3.75 -26.47 -15.67
CA LEU A 178 -4.16 -27.47 -14.67
C LEU A 178 -3.15 -28.61 -14.41
N ALA A 179 -2.19 -28.83 -15.32
CA ALA A 179 -1.20 -29.89 -15.21
C ALA A 179 0.18 -29.43 -14.65
N ALA A 180 0.40 -28.13 -14.48
CA ALA A 180 1.69 -27.60 -14.03
C ALA A 180 1.71 -27.36 -12.51
N PRO A 181 2.71 -27.85 -11.76
CA PRO A 181 2.93 -27.43 -10.38
C PRO A 181 3.39 -25.96 -10.30
N PHE A 182 2.88 -25.23 -9.31
CA PHE A 182 3.25 -23.83 -9.03
C PHE A 182 3.95 -23.72 -7.67
N ILE A 183 5.03 -22.94 -7.63
CA ILE A 183 5.75 -22.56 -6.40
C ILE A 183 5.71 -21.03 -6.33
N VAL A 184 5.16 -20.49 -5.24
CA VAL A 184 5.23 -19.05 -4.95
C VAL A 184 6.39 -18.82 -4.01
N GLN A 185 7.31 -17.94 -4.40
CA GLN A 185 8.46 -17.53 -3.61
C GLN A 185 8.36 -16.06 -3.25
N ASP A 186 8.62 -15.73 -2.00
CA ASP A 186 8.71 -14.35 -1.52
C ASP A 186 9.71 -14.25 -0.35
N LEU A 187 9.86 -13.07 0.23
CA LEU A 187 10.58 -12.86 1.49
C LEU A 187 9.88 -13.66 2.61
N GLY A 188 10.65 -14.10 3.61
CA GLY A 188 10.13 -14.98 4.68
C GLY A 188 8.92 -14.40 5.43
N GLU A 189 8.93 -13.08 5.67
CA GLU A 189 7.82 -12.34 6.29
C GLU A 189 6.54 -12.31 5.43
N ASN A 190 6.65 -12.57 4.13
CA ASN A 190 5.54 -12.70 3.20
C ASN A 190 5.13 -14.17 2.96
N CYS A 191 5.97 -15.15 3.35
CA CYS A 191 5.79 -16.58 3.12
C CYS A 191 5.07 -17.35 4.26
N GLU A 192 4.92 -16.79 5.46
CA GLU A 192 4.25 -17.43 6.63
C GLU A 192 3.33 -16.39 7.34
N LYS A 193 2.10 -16.65 7.82
CA LYS A 193 1.27 -17.86 8.02
C LYS A 193 -0.15 -17.64 7.47
#